data_AF-A0A6V7R129-F1
#
_entry.id   AF-A0A6V7R129-F1
#
_cell.length_a   1.000
_cell.length_b   1.000
_cell.length_c   1.000
_cell.angle_alpha   90.00
_cell.angle_beta   90.00
_cell.angle_gamma   90.00
#
_symmetry.space_group_name_H-M   'P 1'
#
loop_
_entity.id
_entity.type
_entity.pdbx_description
1 polymer ?
#
loop_
_entity_poly.entity_id
_entity_poly.type
_entity_poly.pdbx_seq_one_letter_code
_entity_poly.pdbx_strand_id
1 'polypeptide(L)'
;MSSVIGPDSMDFISTSGKIQLISSLEIMQQKSTDQDYIDYCEYCLDIVKHGVEMNYYEVLDFIGVTAEQVPAEVSIEVMFLMEMFDHISISLSKLSVKEARGVERECYTKFCGFEPALDTHMSSYIFLVRTNQCRVPVFKESLPLTLSHYREMLLKYERYKRNLYLTEDMIKNICVRREQQIQLLL
;
A
#
# COMPACT_ATOMS: atom_id res chain seq x y z
N MET A 1 -8.11 5.32 -36.79
CA MET A 1 -7.50 4.15 -36.13
C MET A 1 -6.77 4.68 -34.92
N SER A 2 -7.43 4.66 -33.75
CA SER A 2 -6.88 5.22 -32.51
C SER A 2 -6.55 4.04 -31.60
N SER A 3 -5.26 3.80 -31.36
CA SER A 3 -4.80 2.82 -30.40
C SER A 3 -4.81 3.49 -29.02
N VAL A 4 -5.84 3.19 -28.24
CA VAL A 4 -5.86 3.43 -26.80
C VAL A 4 -5.07 2.28 -26.18
N ILE A 5 -3.85 2.56 -25.70
CA ILE A 5 -3.01 1.59 -25.01
C ILE A 5 -3.52 1.49 -23.58
N GLY A 6 -3.91 0.29 -23.17
CA GLY A 6 -4.55 -0.01 -21.90
C GLY A 6 -3.62 0.11 -20.68
N PRO A 7 -4.20 0.11 -19.46
CA PRO A 7 -3.51 0.36 -18.20
C PRO A 7 -2.80 -0.91 -17.67
N ASP A 8 -1.98 -1.54 -18.50
CA ASP A 8 -1.20 -2.70 -18.05
C ASP A 8 0.11 -2.23 -17.40
N SER A 9 0.20 -2.47 -16.08
CA SER A 9 1.45 -2.59 -15.33
C SER A 9 2.31 -1.33 -15.19
N MET A 10 1.84 -0.34 -14.44
CA MET A 10 2.74 0.71 -13.92
C MET A 10 3.43 0.25 -12.64
N ASP A 11 4.68 -0.20 -12.72
CA ASP A 11 5.54 -0.35 -11.56
C ASP A 11 6.07 1.05 -11.16
N PHE A 12 5.34 1.75 -10.29
CA PHE A 12 5.51 3.18 -10.00
C PHE A 12 6.85 3.56 -9.32
N ILE A 13 7.58 2.55 -8.83
CA ILE A 13 8.92 2.69 -8.24
C ILE A 13 10.01 2.53 -9.31
N SER A 14 9.67 1.90 -10.45
CA SER A 14 10.56 1.78 -11.59
C SER A 14 10.75 3.11 -12.30
N THR A 15 11.94 3.30 -12.87
CA THR A 15 12.25 4.47 -13.71
C THR A 15 11.23 4.64 -14.85
N SER A 16 10.73 3.54 -15.41
CA SER A 16 9.69 3.53 -16.46
C SER A 16 8.35 4.07 -15.97
N GLY A 17 7.89 3.66 -14.78
CA GLY A 17 6.63 4.15 -14.20
C GLY A 17 6.69 5.65 -13.88
N LYS A 18 7.83 6.15 -13.39
CA LYS A 18 8.04 7.58 -13.16
C LYS A 18 7.98 8.40 -14.45
N ILE A 19 8.58 7.91 -15.54
CA ILE A 19 8.54 8.59 -16.85
C ILE A 19 7.10 8.68 -17.39
N GLN A 20 6.32 7.61 -17.22
CA GLN A 20 4.91 7.59 -17.63
C GLN A 20 4.06 8.58 -16.82
N LEU A 21 4.24 8.63 -15.50
CA LEU A 21 3.56 9.60 -14.62
C LEU A 21 3.88 11.05 -15.01
N ILE A 22 5.16 11.36 -15.21
CA ILE A 22 5.61 12.69 -15.62
C ILE A 22 4.95 13.07 -16.96
N SER A 23 4.98 12.17 -17.94
CA SER A 23 4.40 12.41 -19.26
C SER A 23 2.88 12.67 -19.17
N SER A 24 2.16 11.91 -18.35
CA SER A 24 0.72 12.10 -18.14
C SER A 24 0.39 13.45 -17.50
N LEU A 25 1.14 13.84 -16.47
CA LEU A 25 0.96 15.13 -15.79
C LEU A 25 1.28 16.33 -16.71
N GLU A 26 2.33 16.24 -17.52
CA GLU A 26 2.67 17.27 -18.51
C GLU A 26 1.57 17.43 -19.57
N ILE A 27 0.97 16.31 -20.02
CA ILE A 27 -0.17 16.33 -20.94
C ILE A 27 -1.41 16.96 -20.29
N MET A 28 -1.69 16.64 -19.02
CA MET A 28 -2.81 17.23 -18.27
C MET A 28 -2.63 18.73 -18.09
N GLN A 29 -1.43 19.17 -17.74
CA GLN A 29 -1.07 20.59 -17.61
C GLN A 29 -1.29 21.34 -18.94
N GLN A 30 -0.76 20.83 -20.05
CA GLN A 30 -0.85 21.48 -21.36
C GLN A 30 -2.28 21.59 -21.92
N LYS A 31 -3.20 20.74 -21.45
CA LYS A 31 -4.60 20.71 -21.90
C LYS A 31 -5.52 21.64 -21.13
N SER A 32 -5.08 22.16 -19.99
CA SER A 32 -5.89 23.04 -19.16
C SER A 32 -5.55 24.50 -19.39
N THR A 33 -6.53 25.37 -19.15
CA THR A 33 -6.35 26.83 -19.05
C THR A 33 -6.71 27.36 -17.66
N ASP A 34 -7.09 26.45 -16.75
CA ASP A 34 -7.37 26.74 -15.35
C ASP A 34 -6.05 26.77 -14.57
N GLN A 35 -5.74 27.93 -13.99
CA GLN A 35 -4.47 28.14 -13.28
C GLN A 35 -4.36 27.29 -12.02
N ASP A 36 -5.45 27.13 -11.25
CA ASP A 36 -5.41 26.31 -10.03
C ASP A 36 -5.14 24.84 -10.36
N TYR A 37 -5.68 24.36 -11.49
CA TYR A 37 -5.42 23.02 -12.00
C TYR A 37 -3.98 22.86 -12.50
N ILE A 38 -3.44 23.87 -13.21
CA ILE A 38 -2.06 23.87 -13.69
C ILE A 38 -1.08 23.85 -12.52
N ASP A 39 -1.30 24.69 -11.49
CA ASP A 39 -0.47 24.75 -10.29
C ASP A 39 -0.48 23.39 -9.56
N TYR A 40 -1.63 22.71 -9.53
CA TYR A 40 -1.74 21.38 -8.94
C TYR A 40 -1.03 20.29 -9.77
N CYS A 41 -1.04 20.38 -11.11
CA CYS A 41 -0.20 19.53 -11.97
C CYS A 41 1.30 19.73 -11.69
N GLU A 42 1.74 20.97 -11.50
CA GLU A 42 3.14 21.29 -11.18
C GLU A 42 3.57 20.72 -9.84
N TYR A 43 2.72 20.87 -8.81
CA TYR A 43 2.93 20.26 -7.51
C TYR A 43 3.08 18.73 -7.61
N CYS A 44 2.22 18.06 -8.37
CA CYS A 44 2.31 16.62 -8.61
C CYS A 44 3.59 16.24 -9.39
N LEU A 45 4.00 17.04 -10.37
CA LEU A 45 5.24 16.83 -11.12
C LEU A 45 6.46 16.93 -10.20
N ASP A 46 6.47 17.89 -9.28
CA ASP A 46 7.56 18.06 -8.32
C ASP A 46 7.67 16.87 -7.38
N ILE A 47 6.55 16.32 -6.90
CA ILE A 47 6.53 15.10 -6.10
C ILE A 47 7.23 13.95 -6.84
N VAL A 48 6.88 13.71 -8.11
CA VAL A 48 7.42 12.61 -8.91
C VAL A 48 8.89 12.83 -9.28
N LYS A 49 9.26 14.06 -9.69
CA LYS A 49 10.63 14.42 -10.09
C LYS A 49 11.62 14.34 -8.93
N HIS A 50 11.21 14.81 -7.75
CA HIS A 50 12.05 14.78 -6.54
C HIS A 50 11.97 13.44 -5.80
N GLY A 51 11.08 12.53 -6.22
CA GLY A 51 10.93 11.22 -5.59
C GLY A 51 10.43 11.31 -4.15
N VAL A 52 9.53 12.25 -3.86
CA VAL A 52 8.92 12.40 -2.53
C VAL A 52 7.87 11.32 -2.33
N GLU A 53 8.32 10.10 -2.04
CA GLU A 53 7.47 8.90 -2.00
C GLU A 53 6.28 9.02 -1.05
N MET A 54 6.44 9.75 0.06
CA MET A 54 5.34 10.00 1.00
C MET A 54 4.14 10.65 0.32
N ASN A 55 4.32 11.42 -0.77
CA ASN A 55 3.23 12.17 -1.41
C ASN A 55 2.77 11.55 -2.73
N TYR A 56 3.30 10.38 -3.13
CA TYR A 56 2.93 9.74 -4.41
C TYR A 56 1.45 9.42 -4.49
N TYR A 57 0.77 9.20 -3.36
CA TYR A 57 -0.67 8.98 -3.32
C TYR A 57 -1.48 10.17 -3.85
N GLU A 58 -1.00 11.42 -3.68
CA GLU A 58 -1.68 12.63 -4.17
C GLU A 58 -1.64 12.71 -5.68
N VAL A 59 -0.50 12.29 -6.25
CA VAL A 59 -0.30 12.23 -7.69
C VAL A 59 -1.24 11.21 -8.32
N LEU A 60 -1.35 10.01 -7.72
CA LEU A 60 -2.17 8.91 -8.25
C LEU A 60 -3.67 9.22 -8.24
N ASP A 61 -4.15 9.83 -7.16
CA ASP A 61 -5.54 10.30 -7.04
C ASP A 61 -5.85 11.36 -8.10
N PHE A 62 -4.93 12.30 -8.31
CA PHE A 62 -5.11 13.40 -9.26
C PHE A 62 -5.19 12.96 -10.72
N ILE A 63 -4.33 12.02 -11.14
CA ILE A 63 -4.32 11.52 -12.52
C ILE A 63 -5.47 10.56 -12.83
N GLY A 64 -6.35 10.28 -11.86
CA GLY A 64 -7.55 9.48 -12.08
C GLY A 64 -7.26 8.04 -12.49
N VAL A 65 -6.11 7.47 -12.08
CA VAL A 65 -5.83 6.02 -12.20
C VAL A 65 -6.93 5.19 -11.51
N THR A 66 -7.76 5.83 -10.68
CA THR A 66 -8.81 5.25 -9.85
C THR A 66 -10.24 5.59 -10.33
N ALA A 67 -10.44 5.86 -11.63
CA ALA A 67 -11.73 6.27 -12.18
C ALA A 67 -12.87 5.22 -12.02
N GLU A 68 -12.54 3.98 -11.65
CA GLU A 68 -13.53 2.97 -11.27
C GLU A 68 -13.92 3.10 -9.79
N GLN A 69 -15.22 3.02 -9.51
CA GLN A 69 -15.70 2.97 -8.12
C GLN A 69 -15.04 1.81 -7.38
N VAL A 70 -14.42 2.09 -6.23
CA VAL A 70 -13.88 1.04 -5.36
C VAL A 70 -15.04 0.18 -4.87
N PRO A 71 -15.07 -1.13 -5.19
CA PRO A 71 -16.14 -2.01 -4.72
C PRO A 71 -16.18 -2.05 -3.18
N ALA A 72 -17.37 -2.24 -2.62
CA ALA A 72 -17.57 -2.23 -1.16
C ALA A 72 -16.76 -3.34 -0.48
N GLU A 73 -16.62 -4.48 -1.16
CA GLU A 73 -15.91 -5.67 -0.71
C GLU A 73 -14.40 -5.40 -0.60
N VAL A 74 -13.85 -4.65 -1.57
CA VAL A 74 -12.46 -4.19 -1.55
C VAL A 74 -12.26 -3.19 -0.42
N SER A 75 -13.20 -2.27 -0.22
CA SER A 75 -13.15 -1.30 0.88
C SER A 75 -13.10 -1.98 2.24
N ILE A 76 -14.00 -2.94 2.47
CA ILE A 76 -14.08 -3.73 3.70
C ILE A 76 -12.81 -4.57 3.91
N GLU A 77 -12.31 -5.23 2.87
CA GLU A 77 -11.08 -6.02 2.95
C GLU A 77 -9.88 -5.16 3.38
N VAL A 78 -9.72 -3.98 2.78
CA VAL A 78 -8.63 -3.06 3.11
C VAL A 78 -8.79 -2.53 4.55
N MET A 79 -10.01 -2.22 5.00
CA MET A 79 -10.24 -1.84 6.39
C MET A 79 -9.78 -2.91 7.38
N PHE A 80 -10.12 -4.19 7.13
CA PHE A 80 -9.69 -5.28 8.01
C PHE A 80 -8.18 -5.51 7.97
N LEU A 81 -7.53 -5.33 6.82
CA LEU A 81 -6.08 -5.38 6.73
C LEU A 81 -5.44 -4.30 7.61
N MET A 82 -5.96 -3.08 7.54
CA MET A 82 -5.44 -1.97 8.32
C MET A 82 -5.65 -2.19 9.83
N GLU A 83 -6.82 -2.68 10.24
CA GLU A 83 -7.10 -3.04 11.63
C GLU A 83 -6.12 -4.11 12.14
N MET A 84 -5.88 -5.16 11.34
CA MET A 84 -4.94 -6.22 11.69
C MET A 84 -3.52 -5.69 11.88
N PHE A 85 -3.00 -4.89 10.94
CA PHE A 85 -1.64 -4.35 11.05
C PHE A 85 -1.49 -3.35 12.19
N ASP A 86 -2.50 -2.54 12.47
CA ASP A 86 -2.50 -1.65 13.63
C ASP A 86 -2.47 -2.45 14.94
N HIS A 87 -3.31 -3.50 15.05
CA HIS A 87 -3.32 -4.38 16.22
C HIS A 87 -1.99 -5.11 16.41
N ILE A 88 -1.35 -5.59 15.34
CA ILE A 88 -0.01 -6.18 15.40
C ILE A 88 1.01 -5.15 15.91
N SER A 89 1.00 -3.93 15.36
CA SER A 89 1.92 -2.86 15.76
C SER A 89 1.77 -2.50 17.25
N ILE A 90 0.54 -2.30 17.70
CA ILE A 90 0.23 -2.01 19.11
C ILE A 90 0.65 -3.18 20.00
N SER A 91 0.41 -4.42 19.58
CA SER A 91 0.77 -5.61 20.36
C SER A 91 2.29 -5.76 20.50
N LEU A 92 3.05 -5.53 19.42
CA LEU A 92 4.51 -5.51 19.45
C LEU A 92 5.05 -4.48 20.46
N SER A 93 4.40 -3.32 20.59
CA SER A 93 4.77 -2.30 21.58
C SER A 93 4.59 -2.74 23.05
N LYS A 94 3.82 -3.82 23.29
CA LYS A 94 3.59 -4.39 24.63
C LYS A 94 4.50 -5.56 24.96
N LEU A 95 5.16 -6.15 23.97
CA LEU A 95 6.14 -7.22 24.19
C LEU A 95 7.44 -6.66 24.76
N SER A 96 8.28 -7.52 25.33
CA SER A 96 9.65 -7.12 25.67
C SER A 96 10.43 -6.80 24.38
N VAL A 97 11.45 -5.94 24.50
CA VAL A 97 12.30 -5.54 23.36
C VAL A 97 12.94 -6.76 22.67
N LYS A 98 13.24 -7.81 23.43
CA LYS A 98 13.83 -9.05 22.90
C LYS A 98 12.83 -9.81 22.03
N GLU A 99 11.61 -10.00 22.52
CA GLU A 99 10.54 -10.72 21.82
C GLU A 99 10.12 -9.95 20.56
N ALA A 100 9.84 -8.65 20.69
CA ALA A 100 9.45 -7.81 19.55
C ALA A 100 10.49 -7.87 18.41
N ARG A 101 11.78 -7.71 18.72
CA ARG A 101 12.87 -7.83 17.73
C ARG A 101 12.99 -9.23 17.14
N GLY A 102 12.72 -10.27 17.92
CA GLY A 102 12.68 -11.65 17.42
C GLY A 102 11.61 -11.82 16.35
N VAL A 103 10.38 -11.38 16.67
CA VAL A 103 9.25 -11.44 15.74
C VAL A 103 9.49 -10.62 14.47
N GLU A 104 9.95 -9.37 14.58
CA GLU A 104 10.20 -8.51 13.41
C GLU A 104 11.28 -9.07 12.46
N ARG A 105 12.24 -9.83 13.00
CA ARG A 105 13.27 -10.52 12.20
C ARG A 105 12.76 -11.77 11.52
N GLU A 106 11.84 -12.49 12.14
CA GLU A 106 11.33 -13.78 11.63
C GLU A 106 10.12 -13.61 10.69
N CYS A 107 9.35 -12.53 10.88
CA CYS A 107 8.04 -12.35 10.26
C CYS A 107 7.89 -11.01 9.56
N TYR A 108 6.97 -10.96 8.59
CA TYR A 108 6.48 -9.72 8.00
C TYR A 108 5.41 -9.10 8.90
N THR A 109 5.83 -8.23 9.83
CA THR A 109 4.94 -7.56 10.78
C THR A 109 4.44 -6.18 10.31
N LYS A 110 4.98 -5.70 9.19
CA LYS A 110 4.72 -4.37 8.65
C LYS A 110 3.99 -4.45 7.32
N PHE A 111 3.08 -3.52 7.09
CA PHE A 111 2.36 -3.42 5.83
C PHE A 111 3.30 -2.94 4.73
N CYS A 112 3.32 -3.64 3.59
CA CYS A 112 4.24 -3.38 2.48
C CYS A 112 3.56 -2.72 1.28
N GLY A 113 2.32 -2.24 1.44
CA GLY A 113 1.52 -1.76 0.31
C GLY A 113 0.85 -2.91 -0.45
N PHE A 114 0.29 -2.58 -1.62
CA PHE A 114 -0.31 -3.54 -2.55
C PHE A 114 0.53 -3.67 -3.81
N GLU A 115 0.34 -4.78 -4.52
CA GLU A 115 0.93 -5.01 -5.83
C GLU A 115 0.42 -3.96 -6.84
N PRO A 116 1.23 -3.56 -7.84
CA PRO A 116 0.84 -2.53 -8.80
C PRO A 116 -0.45 -2.82 -9.58
N ALA A 117 -0.83 -4.10 -9.72
CA ALA A 117 -2.07 -4.49 -10.40
C ALA A 117 -3.34 -4.32 -9.53
N LEU A 118 -3.22 -3.88 -8.27
CA LEU A 118 -4.31 -3.76 -7.30
C LEU A 118 -4.66 -2.29 -7.01
N ASP A 119 -4.92 -1.54 -8.08
CA ASP A 119 -5.19 -0.10 -8.02
C ASP A 119 -6.38 0.25 -7.11
N THR A 120 -7.45 -0.56 -7.12
CA THR A 120 -8.64 -0.34 -6.27
C THR A 120 -8.37 -0.54 -4.78
N HIS A 121 -7.55 -1.53 -4.41
CA HIS A 121 -7.10 -1.73 -3.03
C HIS A 121 -6.21 -0.58 -2.57
N MET A 122 -5.29 -0.13 -3.42
CA MET A 122 -4.44 1.02 -3.14
C MET A 122 -5.27 2.29 -2.95
N SER A 123 -6.26 2.52 -3.81
CA SER A 123 -7.20 3.64 -3.72
C SER A 123 -7.93 3.66 -2.37
N SER A 124 -8.47 2.52 -1.95
CA SER A 124 -9.14 2.37 -0.67
C SER A 124 -8.21 2.68 0.51
N TYR A 125 -6.97 2.18 0.48
CA TYR A 125 -5.98 2.47 1.52
C TYR A 125 -5.66 3.96 1.61
N ILE A 126 -5.41 4.61 0.47
CA ILE A 126 -5.14 6.05 0.39
C ILE A 126 -6.31 6.84 0.99
N PHE A 127 -7.54 6.46 0.65
CA PHE A 127 -8.74 7.09 1.21
C PHE A 127 -8.78 6.98 2.75
N LEU A 128 -8.53 5.80 3.31
CA LEU A 128 -8.51 5.60 4.77
C LEU A 128 -7.43 6.42 5.47
N VAL A 129 -6.25 6.57 4.87
CA VAL A 129 -5.16 7.40 5.42
C VAL A 129 -5.53 8.88 5.37
N ARG A 130 -6.03 9.39 4.23
CA ARG A 130 -6.38 10.82 4.06
C ARG A 130 -7.53 11.25 4.97
N THR A 131 -8.50 10.36 5.18
CA THR A 131 -9.62 10.61 6.10
C THR A 131 -9.25 10.34 7.57
N ASN A 132 -7.97 10.03 7.85
CA ASN A 132 -7.44 9.72 9.18
C ASN A 132 -8.23 8.59 9.89
N GLN A 133 -8.76 7.65 9.10
CA GLN A 133 -9.38 6.41 9.58
C GLN A 133 -8.36 5.30 9.80
N CYS A 134 -7.16 5.43 9.22
CA CYS A 134 -6.03 4.52 9.41
C CYS A 134 -4.71 5.31 9.49
N ARG A 135 -3.73 4.78 10.24
CA ARG A 135 -2.37 5.34 10.35
C ARG A 135 -1.25 4.33 10.07
N VAL A 136 -1.59 3.16 9.54
CA VAL A 136 -0.61 2.12 9.20
C VAL A 136 0.23 2.60 8.02
N PRO A 137 1.56 2.81 8.19
CA PRO A 137 2.42 3.27 7.11
C PRO A 137 2.87 2.11 6.22
N VAL A 138 3.24 2.44 4.98
CA VAL A 138 3.84 1.49 4.02
C VAL A 138 5.34 1.40 4.25
N PHE A 139 5.86 0.18 4.33
CA PHE A 139 7.29 -0.10 4.44
C PHE A 139 7.82 -0.82 3.20
N LYS A 140 9.07 -0.53 2.83
CA LYS A 140 9.76 -1.25 1.77
C LYS A 140 10.38 -2.52 2.30
N GLU A 141 10.04 -3.62 1.66
CA GLU A 141 10.66 -4.93 1.85
C GLU A 141 11.28 -5.38 0.52
N SER A 142 12.40 -6.12 0.59
CA SER A 142 13.03 -6.65 -0.63
C SER A 142 12.12 -7.63 -1.37
N LEU A 143 11.25 -8.30 -0.63
CA LEU A 143 10.23 -9.20 -1.14
C LEU A 143 8.90 -8.84 -0.46
N PRO A 144 8.09 -7.97 -1.07
CA PRO A 144 6.83 -7.53 -0.47
C PRO A 144 5.81 -8.68 -0.40
N LEU A 145 4.82 -8.52 0.49
CA LEU A 145 3.68 -9.42 0.56
C LEU A 145 2.72 -9.17 -0.60
N THR A 146 2.09 -10.25 -1.07
CA THR A 146 1.04 -10.21 -2.11
C THR A 146 -0.34 -10.19 -1.44
N LEU A 147 -1.40 -9.88 -2.20
CA LEU A 147 -2.76 -9.91 -1.66
C LEU A 147 -3.17 -11.29 -1.12
N SER A 148 -2.68 -12.37 -1.74
CA SER A 148 -2.93 -13.72 -1.24
C SER A 148 -2.32 -13.95 0.15
N HIS A 149 -1.11 -13.42 0.39
CA HIS A 149 -0.49 -13.49 1.72
C HIS A 149 -1.32 -12.73 2.76
N TYR A 150 -1.76 -11.52 2.42
CA TYR A 150 -2.59 -10.70 3.29
C TYR A 150 -3.91 -11.39 3.66
N ARG A 151 -4.58 -12.02 2.69
CA ARG A 151 -5.80 -12.81 2.93
C ARG A 151 -5.55 -13.99 3.86
N GLU A 152 -4.44 -14.69 3.69
CA GLU A 152 -4.07 -15.79 4.59
C GLU A 152 -3.81 -15.28 6.02
N MET A 153 -3.12 -14.14 6.16
CA MET A 153 -2.90 -13.49 7.45
C MET A 153 -4.24 -13.12 8.12
N LEU A 154 -5.20 -12.55 7.38
CA LEU A 154 -6.53 -12.24 7.90
C LEU A 154 -7.27 -13.47 8.43
N LEU A 155 -7.24 -14.57 7.68
CA LEU A 155 -7.87 -15.83 8.11
C LEU A 155 -7.31 -16.35 9.43
N LYS A 156 -5.99 -16.20 9.65
CA LYS A 156 -5.36 -16.57 10.92
C LYS A 156 -5.68 -15.57 12.02
N TYR A 157 -5.66 -14.27 11.69
CA TYR A 157 -5.97 -13.17 12.61
C TYR A 157 -7.38 -13.24 13.18
N GLU A 158 -8.36 -13.72 12.40
CA GLU A 158 -9.75 -13.87 12.83
C GLU A 158 -9.90 -14.65 14.16
N ARG A 159 -8.99 -15.60 14.42
CA ARG A 159 -8.95 -16.40 15.67
C ARG A 159 -8.53 -15.58 16.89
N TYR A 160 -7.81 -14.49 16.67
CA TYR A 160 -7.15 -13.71 17.71
C TYR A 160 -7.65 -12.27 17.83
N LYS A 161 -8.45 -11.76 16.87
CA LYS A 161 -8.87 -10.35 16.80
C LYS A 161 -9.57 -9.80 18.04
N ARG A 162 -10.15 -10.67 18.89
CA ARG A 162 -10.83 -10.28 20.14
C ARG A 162 -9.89 -10.10 21.32
N ASN A 163 -8.62 -10.50 21.21
CA ASN A 163 -7.63 -10.24 22.25
C ASN A 163 -7.32 -8.74 22.27
N LEU A 164 -7.10 -8.18 23.46
CA LEU A 164 -6.72 -6.77 23.57
C LEU A 164 -5.31 -6.51 23.02
N TYR A 165 -4.41 -7.48 23.22
CA TYR A 165 -3.06 -7.51 22.67
C TYR A 165 -2.71 -8.94 22.26
N LEU A 166 -1.97 -9.08 21.18
CA LEU A 166 -1.45 -10.35 20.67
C LEU A 166 -0.14 -10.73 21.39
N THR A 167 0.02 -12.01 21.70
CA THR A 167 1.29 -12.54 22.20
C THR A 167 2.29 -12.76 21.05
N GLU A 168 3.57 -12.99 21.37
CA GLU A 168 4.59 -13.38 20.39
C GLU A 168 4.12 -14.54 19.50
N ASP A 169 3.63 -15.62 20.11
CA ASP A 169 3.18 -16.82 19.38
C ASP A 169 1.99 -16.53 18.46
N MET A 170 1.06 -15.68 18.89
CA MET A 170 -0.08 -15.28 18.06
C MET A 170 0.39 -14.48 16.85
N ILE A 171 1.31 -13.52 17.03
CA ILE A 171 1.84 -12.71 15.92
C ILE A 171 2.61 -13.60 14.94
N LYS A 172 3.44 -14.53 15.44
CA LYS A 172 4.16 -15.52 14.60
C LYS A 172 3.23 -16.50 13.90
N ASN A 173 2.04 -16.76 14.44
CA ASN A 173 1.03 -17.56 13.76
C ASN A 173 0.35 -16.76 12.63
N ILE A 174 -0.02 -15.51 12.90
CA ILE A 174 -0.70 -14.63 11.95
C ILE A 174 0.21 -14.30 10.77
N CYS A 175 1.41 -13.80 11.04
CA CYS A 175 2.29 -13.21 10.04
C CYS A 175 2.99 -14.27 9.19
N VAL A 176 3.23 -13.92 7.92
CA VAL A 176 4.07 -14.73 7.03
C VAL A 176 5.50 -14.74 7.57
N ARG A 177 6.11 -15.92 7.62
CA ARG A 177 7.53 -16.06 8.01
C ARG A 177 8.41 -15.74 6.82
N ARG A 178 9.51 -15.01 7.05
CA ARG A 178 10.44 -14.60 5.98
C ARG A 178 11.05 -15.81 5.25
N GLU A 179 11.33 -16.89 5.97
CA GLU A 179 11.84 -18.15 5.39
C GLU A 179 10.87 -18.79 4.39
N GLN A 180 9.56 -18.69 4.63
CA GLN A 180 8.54 -19.28 3.74
C GLN A 180 8.50 -18.58 2.38
N GLN A 181 8.75 -17.26 2.37
CA GLN A 181 8.81 -16.52 1.13
C GLN A 181 10.10 -16.79 0.32
N ILE A 182 11.23 -17.06 0.98
CA ILE A 182 12.50 -17.37 0.31
C ILE A 182 12.44 -18.73 -0.42
N GLN A 183 11.72 -19.71 0.15
CA GLN A 183 11.56 -21.04 -0.47
C GLN A 183 10.74 -21.05 -1.76
N LEU A 184 9.98 -19.99 -2.05
CA LEU A 184 9.23 -19.85 -3.30
C LEU A 184 10.08 -19.25 -4.45
N LEU A 185 11.30 -18.80 -4.15
CA LEU A 185 12.23 -18.20 -5.12
C LEU A 185 13.39 -19.13 -5.53
N LEU A 186 13.55 -20.28 -4.86
CA LEU A 186 14.58 -21.30 -5.13
C LEU A 186 13.96 -22.55 -5.77
#